data_AF-A0A954ZWC3-F1
#
_entry.id   AF-A0A954ZWC3-F1
#
_cell.length_a   1.000
_cell.length_b   1.000
_cell.length_c   1.000
_cell.angle_alpha   90.00
_cell.angle_beta   90.00
_cell.angle_gamma   90.00
#
_symmetry.space_group_name_H-M   'P 1'
#
loop_
_entity.id
_entity.type
_entity.pdbx_description
1 polymer ?
#
loop_
_entity_poly.entity_id
_entity_poly.type
_entity_poly.pdbx_seq_one_letter_code
_entity_poly.pdbx_strand_id
1 'polypeptide(L)'
;MKAAYFASLTLLAGTALSAPIDFVVDPAQSSIDLAITVDVSIASNTDTDSSPLSGILRVELDDYGNPTEITLHDLHIDIDQTLNFDWSFGFFGGADATLTGGAVTWGMIDSIVGPVPVSGGDFLLPAVPVALMGTMSVNYDILLVGQGSETLNLADQGDFFSDIDGSVAVMGETVTISSTLPLDATTPLTDDQGNQLGTLIVSGTATIVASAQAPACPADLTGDGVLNFFDVSAFLNAYNTMNPIADFDNNGVFNFFDVSAFLNAYNAGCP
;
A
#
# COMPACT_ATOMS: atom_id res chain seq x y z
N MET A 1 -14.10 -47.67 36.94
CA MET A 1 -13.19 -47.26 35.85
C MET A 1 -13.75 -46.00 35.22
N LYS A 2 -13.12 -44.84 35.46
CA LYS A 2 -13.48 -43.58 34.78
C LYS A 2 -12.19 -43.13 34.08
N ALA A 3 -12.18 -43.23 32.77
CA ALA A 3 -11.04 -42.85 31.94
C ALA A 3 -10.91 -41.32 31.93
N ALA A 4 -9.73 -40.82 32.29
CA ALA A 4 -9.35 -39.44 32.08
C ALA A 4 -8.93 -39.27 30.62
N TYR A 5 -9.66 -38.46 29.86
CA TYR A 5 -9.23 -38.00 28.55
C TYR A 5 -8.26 -36.84 28.76
N PHE A 6 -6.98 -37.05 28.45
CA PHE A 6 -6.01 -35.98 28.27
C PHE A 6 -6.23 -35.36 26.89
N ALA A 7 -6.69 -34.12 26.85
CA ALA A 7 -6.64 -33.33 25.63
C ALA A 7 -5.18 -32.89 25.40
N SER A 8 -4.56 -33.42 24.34
CA SER A 8 -3.25 -32.95 23.89
C SER A 8 -3.46 -31.58 23.23
N LEU A 9 -3.02 -30.52 23.92
CA LEU A 9 -2.99 -29.17 23.36
C LEU A 9 -1.82 -29.11 22.38
N THR A 10 -2.09 -29.31 21.09
CA THR A 10 -1.12 -29.05 20.03
C THR A 10 -0.95 -27.54 19.95
N LEU A 11 0.11 -27.01 20.55
CA LEU A 11 0.55 -25.64 20.30
C LEU A 11 1.03 -25.63 18.84
N LEU A 12 0.22 -25.11 17.91
CA LEU A 12 0.80 -24.63 16.66
C LEU A 12 1.67 -23.46 17.04
N ALA A 13 2.98 -23.60 16.88
CA ALA A 13 3.89 -22.46 16.85
C ALA A 13 3.50 -21.67 15.59
N GLY A 14 2.62 -20.68 15.75
CA GLY A 14 2.52 -19.61 14.77
C GLY A 14 3.87 -18.92 14.74
N THR A 15 4.40 -18.72 13.55
CA THR A 15 5.47 -17.73 13.31
C THR A 15 5.03 -16.44 13.99
N ALA A 16 5.87 -15.88 14.86
CA ALA A 16 5.56 -14.59 15.45
C ALA A 16 5.57 -13.58 14.30
N LEU A 17 4.42 -13.00 13.99
CA LEU A 17 4.36 -11.92 13.01
C LEU A 17 5.17 -10.73 13.54
N SER A 18 5.90 -10.08 12.64
CA SER A 18 6.65 -8.87 12.93
C SER A 18 5.72 -7.71 13.29
N ALA A 19 6.28 -6.57 13.72
CA ALA A 19 5.46 -5.38 13.97
C ALA A 19 5.17 -4.64 12.64
N PRO A 20 4.00 -4.01 12.47
CA PRO A 20 3.72 -3.17 11.32
C PRO A 20 4.61 -1.92 11.32
N ILE A 21 5.22 -1.61 10.17
CA ILE A 21 6.02 -0.40 9.93
C ILE A 21 5.40 0.48 8.84
N ASP A 22 5.81 1.75 8.81
CA ASP A 22 5.38 2.71 7.81
C ASP A 22 6.33 2.70 6.62
N PHE A 23 5.80 2.35 5.45
CA PHE A 23 6.44 2.54 4.15
C PHE A 23 6.09 3.92 3.63
N VAL A 24 7.10 4.70 3.29
CA VAL A 24 6.93 6.06 2.76
C VAL A 24 6.90 6.00 1.24
N VAL A 25 5.85 6.56 0.64
CA VAL A 25 5.70 6.69 -0.82
C VAL A 25 6.73 7.67 -1.36
N ASP A 26 7.48 7.27 -2.39
CA ASP A 26 8.44 8.13 -3.08
C ASP A 26 7.74 8.90 -4.23
N PRO A 27 7.56 10.24 -4.13
CA PRO A 27 6.90 11.04 -5.16
C PRO A 27 7.70 11.12 -6.47
N ALA A 28 8.98 10.78 -6.47
CA ALA A 28 9.78 10.72 -7.69
C ALA A 28 9.53 9.44 -8.51
N GLN A 29 8.97 8.41 -7.88
CA GLN A 29 8.67 7.12 -8.51
C GLN A 29 7.19 6.78 -8.53
N SER A 30 6.35 7.60 -7.90
CA SER A 30 4.92 7.39 -7.76
C SER A 30 4.15 8.50 -8.46
N SER A 31 3.20 8.13 -9.32
CA SER A 31 2.36 9.06 -10.05
C SER A 31 0.94 8.52 -10.23
N ILE A 32 -0.01 9.43 -10.34
CA ILE A 32 -1.31 9.15 -10.93
C ILE A 32 -1.37 9.83 -12.29
N ASP A 33 -1.82 9.08 -13.29
CA ASP A 33 -2.02 9.52 -14.66
C ASP A 33 -3.49 9.27 -15.02
N LEU A 34 -4.24 10.34 -15.27
CA LEU A 34 -5.67 10.27 -15.59
C LEU A 34 -5.95 10.81 -16.98
N ALA A 35 -6.81 10.10 -17.69
CA ALA A 35 -7.45 10.52 -18.92
C ALA A 35 -8.97 10.44 -18.73
N ILE A 36 -9.63 11.59 -18.82
CA ILE A 36 -11.08 11.68 -18.66
C ILE A 36 -11.67 12.10 -19.99
N THR A 37 -12.62 11.30 -20.47
CA THR A 37 -13.40 11.58 -21.67
C THR A 37 -14.81 11.99 -21.28
N VAL A 38 -15.24 13.13 -21.80
CA VAL A 38 -16.64 13.56 -21.75
C VAL A 38 -17.24 13.36 -23.13
N ASP A 39 -18.22 12.47 -23.22
CA ASP A 39 -19.01 12.21 -24.43
C ASP A 39 -20.45 12.66 -24.20
N VAL A 40 -20.90 13.69 -24.91
CA VAL A 40 -22.26 14.25 -24.82
C VAL A 40 -23.14 13.84 -26.01
N SER A 41 -22.88 12.67 -26.59
CA SER A 41 -23.60 12.06 -27.74
C SER A 41 -23.46 12.80 -29.08
N ILE A 42 -23.28 14.12 -29.07
CA ILE A 42 -23.11 14.96 -30.25
C ILE A 42 -21.63 15.34 -30.49
N ALA A 43 -20.81 15.23 -29.44
CA ALA A 43 -19.39 15.50 -29.45
C ALA A 43 -18.74 14.72 -28.28
N SER A 44 -17.47 14.35 -28.45
CA SER A 44 -16.65 13.85 -27.35
C SER A 44 -15.28 14.51 -27.36
N ASN A 45 -14.70 14.64 -26.18
CA ASN A 45 -13.36 15.16 -25.99
C ASN A 45 -12.71 14.46 -24.79
N THR A 46 -11.41 14.23 -24.88
CA THR A 46 -10.60 13.62 -23.83
C THR A 46 -9.53 14.61 -23.43
N ASP A 47 -9.37 14.79 -22.12
CA ASP A 47 -8.28 15.57 -21.55
C ASP A 47 -7.53 14.72 -20.51
N THR A 48 -6.27 15.05 -20.29
CA THR A 48 -5.36 14.25 -19.46
C THR A 48 -4.56 15.11 -18.52
N ASP A 49 -4.42 14.66 -17.27
CA ASP A 49 -3.54 15.29 -16.30
C ASP A 49 -2.89 14.23 -15.40
N SER A 50 -1.81 14.63 -14.72
CA SER A 50 -1.03 13.75 -13.86
C SER A 50 -0.51 14.48 -12.63
N SER A 51 -0.28 13.75 -11.55
CA SER A 51 0.35 14.28 -10.34
C SER A 51 1.28 13.25 -9.73
N PRO A 52 2.40 13.67 -9.13
CA PRO A 52 3.11 12.85 -8.15
C PRO A 52 2.19 12.41 -7.02
N LEU A 53 2.54 11.28 -6.42
CA LEU A 53 1.86 10.75 -5.23
C LEU A 53 2.81 10.73 -4.03
N SER A 54 2.30 11.13 -2.87
CA SER A 54 2.99 10.98 -1.59
C SER A 54 2.09 10.27 -0.58
N GLY A 55 2.63 9.96 0.60
CA GLY A 55 1.87 9.34 1.68
C GLY A 55 2.56 8.16 2.32
N ILE A 56 1.77 7.31 2.98
CA ILE A 56 2.24 6.17 3.77
C ILE A 56 1.40 4.91 3.52
N LEU A 57 2.06 3.76 3.59
CA LEU A 57 1.42 2.46 3.73
C LEU A 57 1.93 1.85 5.03
N ARG A 58 1.03 1.52 5.96
CA ARG A 58 1.42 0.79 7.16
C ARG A 58 1.24 -0.70 6.91
N VAL A 59 2.35 -1.42 6.87
CA VAL A 59 2.41 -2.81 6.42
C VAL A 59 3.13 -3.65 7.47
N GLU A 60 2.64 -4.87 7.66
CA GLU A 60 3.28 -5.92 8.43
C GLU A 60 3.65 -7.06 7.50
N LEU A 61 4.93 -7.43 7.48
CA LEU A 61 5.44 -8.62 6.80
C LEU A 61 5.68 -9.73 7.84
N ASP A 62 5.63 -10.99 7.47
CA ASP A 62 6.06 -12.07 8.38
C ASP A 62 7.58 -12.04 8.64
N ASP A 63 8.36 -11.65 7.64
CA ASP A 63 9.81 -11.47 7.70
C ASP A 63 10.21 -10.35 6.71
N TYR A 64 10.84 -9.27 7.18
CA TYR A 64 11.25 -8.15 6.31
C TYR A 64 12.47 -8.45 5.42
N GLY A 65 13.22 -9.51 5.70
CA GLY A 65 14.35 -9.98 4.89
C GLY A 65 13.93 -10.94 3.78
N ASN A 66 12.99 -11.83 4.07
CA ASN A 66 12.43 -12.77 3.10
C ASN A 66 10.90 -12.94 3.27
N PRO A 67 10.10 -11.97 2.84
CA PRO A 67 8.66 -11.95 3.09
C PRO A 67 7.93 -13.08 2.37
N THR A 68 7.10 -13.81 3.11
CA THR A 68 6.19 -14.84 2.59
C THR A 68 4.72 -14.55 2.88
N GLU A 69 4.42 -13.58 3.76
CA GLU A 69 3.09 -13.06 4.02
C GLU A 69 3.13 -11.53 4.21
N ILE A 70 2.05 -10.86 3.80
CA ILE A 70 1.87 -9.41 3.95
C ILE A 70 0.48 -9.09 4.50
N THR A 71 0.41 -8.12 5.42
CA THR A 71 -0.81 -7.56 5.98
C THR A 71 -0.77 -6.05 5.88
N LEU A 72 -1.83 -5.45 5.34
CA LEU A 72 -2.01 -4.00 5.32
C LEU A 72 -2.77 -3.58 6.59
N HIS A 73 -2.33 -2.51 7.24
CA HIS A 73 -2.93 -1.94 8.45
C HIS A 73 -3.48 -0.53 8.23
N ASP A 74 -2.83 0.26 7.38
CA ASP A 74 -3.22 1.62 7.04
C ASP A 74 -2.71 1.97 5.63
N LEU A 75 -3.41 2.85 4.94
CA LEU A 75 -3.10 3.37 3.62
C LEU A 75 -3.53 4.83 3.58
N HIS A 76 -2.61 5.71 3.24
CA HIS A 76 -2.89 7.11 2.98
C HIS A 76 -2.05 7.57 1.80
N ILE A 77 -2.68 7.87 0.67
CA ILE A 77 -2.00 8.30 -0.56
C ILE A 77 -2.58 9.63 -1.00
N ASP A 78 -1.74 10.67 -1.02
CA ASP A 78 -2.09 12.02 -1.45
C ASP A 78 -1.76 12.22 -2.93
N ILE A 79 -2.62 12.97 -3.62
CA ILE A 79 -2.34 13.56 -4.92
C ILE A 79 -1.70 14.93 -4.66
N ASP A 80 -0.38 15.02 -4.86
CA ASP A 80 0.43 16.17 -4.44
C ASP A 80 0.05 17.49 -5.14
N GLN A 81 -0.43 17.41 -6.37
CA GLN A 81 -0.77 18.54 -7.21
C GLN A 81 -2.25 18.50 -7.62
N THR A 82 -2.84 19.69 -7.74
CA THR A 82 -4.19 19.83 -8.28
C THR A 82 -4.25 19.29 -9.70
N LEU A 83 -5.19 18.37 -9.97
CA LEU A 83 -5.48 17.91 -11.32
C LEU A 83 -6.52 18.83 -11.97
N ASN A 84 -6.29 19.22 -13.21
CA ASN A 84 -7.14 20.11 -13.98
C ASN A 84 -7.46 19.47 -15.33
N PHE A 85 -8.74 19.49 -15.69
CA PHE A 85 -9.23 18.95 -16.95
C PHE A 85 -9.98 20.04 -17.72
N ASP A 86 -9.73 20.18 -19.02
CA ASP A 86 -10.40 21.14 -19.91
C ASP A 86 -10.88 20.44 -21.20
N TRP A 87 -12.19 20.32 -21.37
CA TRP A 87 -12.81 19.73 -22.55
C TRP A 87 -13.40 20.80 -23.45
N SER A 88 -12.91 20.87 -24.68
CA SER A 88 -13.45 21.75 -25.71
C SER A 88 -14.19 20.99 -26.81
N PHE A 89 -15.46 21.35 -27.04
CA PHE A 89 -16.31 20.80 -28.10
C PHE A 89 -16.49 21.80 -29.27
N GLY A 90 -15.59 22.79 -29.38
CA GLY A 90 -15.63 23.81 -30.42
C GLY A 90 -16.89 24.67 -30.35
N PHE A 91 -17.69 24.68 -31.43
CA PHE A 91 -18.93 25.47 -31.47
C PHE A 91 -19.96 25.04 -30.42
N PHE A 92 -19.89 23.79 -29.96
CA PHE A 92 -20.81 23.28 -28.94
C PHE A 92 -20.46 23.73 -27.52
N GLY A 93 -19.37 24.48 -27.29
CA GLY A 93 -18.98 24.95 -25.96
C GLY A 93 -17.94 24.04 -25.30
N GLY A 94 -17.91 23.99 -23.97
CA GLY A 94 -16.87 23.29 -23.21
C GLY A 94 -17.21 23.05 -21.75
N ALA A 95 -16.34 22.32 -21.06
CA ALA A 95 -16.40 22.08 -19.64
C ALA A 95 -14.99 22.03 -19.05
N ASP A 96 -14.86 22.42 -17.80
CA ASP A 96 -13.63 22.30 -17.02
C ASP A 96 -13.91 21.59 -15.69
N ALA A 97 -12.90 20.89 -15.18
CA ALA A 97 -12.94 20.28 -13.87
C ALA A 97 -11.61 20.45 -13.14
N THR A 98 -11.66 20.65 -11.82
CA THR A 98 -10.49 20.82 -10.96
C THR A 98 -10.63 19.95 -9.73
N LEU A 99 -9.70 19.01 -9.53
CA LEU A 99 -9.59 18.21 -8.31
C LEU A 99 -8.53 18.82 -7.38
N THR A 100 -8.95 19.26 -6.20
CA THR A 100 -8.05 19.78 -5.16
C THR A 100 -8.05 18.89 -3.93
N GLY A 101 -6.85 18.64 -3.38
CA GLY A 101 -6.67 17.86 -2.15
C GLY A 101 -7.14 16.41 -2.29
N GLY A 102 -6.98 15.83 -3.48
CA GLY A 102 -7.33 14.44 -3.73
C GLY A 102 -6.48 13.51 -2.90
N ALA A 103 -7.08 12.54 -2.23
CA ALA A 103 -6.35 11.47 -1.56
C ALA A 103 -7.19 10.19 -1.51
N VAL A 104 -6.51 9.06 -1.34
CA VAL A 104 -7.10 7.75 -1.08
C VAL A 104 -6.66 7.31 0.31
N THR A 105 -7.62 6.97 1.16
CA THR A 105 -7.34 6.62 2.55
C THR A 105 -8.06 5.35 2.95
N TRP A 106 -7.39 4.53 3.76
CA TRP A 106 -7.99 3.41 4.45
C TRP A 106 -7.27 3.21 5.77
N GLY A 107 -8.02 3.20 6.86
CA GLY A 107 -7.47 2.96 8.19
C GLY A 107 -8.47 3.35 9.27
N MET A 108 -8.83 2.39 10.11
CA MET A 108 -9.42 2.63 11.43
C MET A 108 -8.54 1.94 12.48
N ILE A 109 -8.75 2.28 13.76
CA ILE A 109 -8.16 1.49 14.84
C ILE A 109 -8.62 0.03 14.68
N ASP A 110 -7.67 -0.89 14.57
CA ASP A 110 -7.82 -2.35 14.48
C ASP A 110 -8.39 -2.92 13.16
N SER A 111 -8.42 -2.17 12.05
CA SER A 111 -8.74 -2.73 10.73
C SER A 111 -7.49 -3.26 10.03
N ILE A 112 -7.51 -4.52 9.60
CA ILE A 112 -6.42 -5.14 8.83
C ILE A 112 -6.96 -5.82 7.55
N VAL A 113 -6.16 -5.87 6.49
CA VAL A 113 -6.40 -6.71 5.31
C VAL A 113 -5.21 -7.66 5.15
N GLY A 114 -5.49 -8.96 5.23
CA GLY A 114 -4.47 -10.02 5.27
C GLY A 114 -4.50 -10.83 6.56
N PRO A 115 -3.47 -11.65 6.82
CA PRO A 115 -2.30 -11.86 5.97
C PRO A 115 -2.65 -12.53 4.63
N VAL A 116 -1.97 -12.12 3.56
CA VAL A 116 -2.01 -12.78 2.25
C VAL A 116 -0.61 -13.27 1.87
N PRO A 117 -0.49 -14.36 1.10
CA PRO A 117 0.82 -14.88 0.72
C PRO A 117 1.56 -13.94 -0.23
N VAL A 118 2.87 -13.85 -0.07
CA VAL A 118 3.83 -13.23 -1.00
C VAL A 118 4.51 -14.37 -1.77
N SER A 119 4.29 -14.44 -3.09
CA SER A 119 4.82 -15.52 -3.93
C SER A 119 5.68 -14.96 -5.05
N GLY A 120 6.98 -15.26 -5.01
CA GLY A 120 7.93 -14.70 -5.98
C GLY A 120 8.08 -13.17 -5.88
N GLY A 121 7.71 -12.59 -4.74
CA GLY A 121 7.63 -11.15 -4.51
C GLY A 121 6.22 -10.59 -4.69
N ASP A 122 5.34 -11.27 -5.41
CA ASP A 122 4.02 -10.73 -5.74
C ASP A 122 2.97 -11.01 -4.65
N PHE A 123 2.05 -10.08 -4.43
CA PHE A 123 0.93 -10.22 -3.50
C PHE A 123 -0.38 -9.70 -4.11
N LEU A 124 -1.51 -10.08 -3.48
CA LEU A 124 -2.84 -9.57 -3.80
C LEU A 124 -3.64 -9.40 -2.50
N LEU A 125 -3.92 -8.16 -2.12
CA LEU A 125 -4.80 -7.80 -1.02
C LEU A 125 -6.22 -7.60 -1.57
N PRO A 126 -7.17 -8.51 -1.30
CA PRO A 126 -8.49 -8.41 -1.87
C PRO A 126 -9.38 -7.43 -1.10
N ALA A 127 -10.25 -6.73 -1.82
CA ALA A 127 -11.34 -5.93 -1.27
C ALA A 127 -10.92 -4.96 -0.14
N VAL A 128 -9.84 -4.19 -0.37
CA VAL A 128 -9.42 -3.10 0.50
C VAL A 128 -10.47 -1.98 0.41
N PRO A 129 -11.13 -1.60 1.53
CA PRO A 129 -12.16 -0.57 1.52
C PRO A 129 -11.50 0.81 1.58
N VAL A 130 -11.33 1.46 0.44
CA VAL A 130 -10.71 2.78 0.35
C VAL A 130 -11.76 3.89 0.31
N ALA A 131 -11.53 4.95 1.07
CA ALA A 131 -12.28 6.18 1.03
C ALA A 131 -11.54 7.22 0.18
N LEU A 132 -12.29 7.97 -0.62
CA LEU A 132 -11.76 9.10 -1.38
C LEU A 132 -11.83 10.37 -0.54
N MET A 133 -10.87 11.26 -0.78
CA MET A 133 -10.85 12.61 -0.20
C MET A 133 -10.66 13.64 -1.31
N GLY A 134 -10.92 14.90 -0.97
CA GLY A 134 -10.73 16.03 -1.87
C GLY A 134 -12.03 16.58 -2.43
N THR A 135 -11.91 17.64 -3.20
CA THR A 135 -13.03 18.37 -3.78
C THR A 135 -12.84 18.48 -5.27
N MET A 136 -13.81 18.00 -6.03
CA MET A 136 -13.92 18.16 -7.48
C MET A 136 -14.87 19.32 -7.77
N SER A 137 -14.37 20.37 -8.43
CA SER A 137 -15.18 21.47 -8.94
C SER A 137 -15.35 21.31 -10.44
N VAL A 138 -16.57 21.40 -10.95
CA VAL A 138 -16.89 21.26 -12.37
C VAL A 138 -17.65 22.48 -12.84
N ASN A 139 -17.30 23.01 -14.00
CA ASN A 139 -18.06 24.04 -14.71
C ASN A 139 -18.32 23.58 -16.14
N TYR A 140 -19.48 23.89 -16.70
CA TYR A 140 -19.80 23.57 -18.08
C TYR A 140 -20.73 24.61 -18.71
N ASP A 141 -20.53 24.83 -20.00
CA ASP A 141 -21.45 25.55 -20.88
C ASP A 141 -21.39 24.85 -22.24
N ILE A 142 -22.33 23.92 -22.45
CA ILE A 142 -22.37 23.05 -23.61
C ILE A 142 -23.74 23.19 -24.28
N LEU A 143 -23.73 23.61 -25.54
CA LEU A 143 -24.93 23.74 -26.36
C LEU A 143 -25.68 22.40 -26.45
N LEU A 144 -27.00 22.45 -26.25
CA LEU A 144 -27.93 21.29 -26.19
C LEU A 144 -27.84 20.43 -24.92
N VAL A 145 -26.84 20.64 -24.06
CA VAL A 145 -26.76 20.02 -22.72
C VAL A 145 -27.22 21.03 -21.67
N GLY A 146 -26.64 22.23 -21.67
CA GLY A 146 -26.93 23.30 -20.73
C GLY A 146 -25.67 23.98 -20.22
N GLN A 147 -25.85 24.84 -19.22
CA GLN A 147 -24.77 25.49 -18.50
C GLN A 147 -24.96 25.30 -16.99
N GLY A 148 -23.86 25.15 -16.26
CA GLY A 148 -23.92 24.93 -14.82
C GLY A 148 -22.55 24.82 -14.18
N SER A 149 -22.56 24.70 -12.86
CA SER A 149 -21.39 24.36 -12.08
C SER A 149 -21.79 23.53 -10.87
N GLU A 150 -20.91 22.61 -10.48
CA GLU A 150 -21.08 21.76 -9.31
C GLU A 150 -19.78 21.63 -8.54
N THR A 151 -19.90 21.36 -7.25
CA THR A 151 -18.78 21.01 -6.39
C THR A 151 -19.11 19.71 -5.67
N LEU A 152 -18.33 18.68 -5.96
CA LEU A 152 -18.45 17.36 -5.37
C LEU A 152 -17.36 17.18 -4.32
N ASN A 153 -17.78 16.88 -3.09
CA ASN A 153 -16.87 16.37 -2.08
C ASN A 153 -16.71 14.86 -2.28
N LEU A 154 -15.49 14.40 -2.54
CA LEU A 154 -15.25 13.00 -2.85
C LEU A 154 -15.46 12.07 -1.63
N ALA A 155 -15.33 12.61 -0.42
CA ALA A 155 -15.63 11.85 0.80
C ALA A 155 -17.11 11.45 0.92
N ASP A 156 -18.01 12.15 0.22
CA ASP A 156 -19.44 11.83 0.24
C ASP A 156 -19.80 10.66 -0.70
N GLN A 157 -18.83 10.15 -1.48
CA GLN A 157 -19.06 9.03 -2.40
C GLN A 157 -19.06 7.66 -1.70
N GLY A 158 -18.68 7.62 -0.42
CA GLY A 158 -18.56 6.40 0.37
C GLY A 158 -17.30 5.59 0.06
N ASP A 159 -17.23 4.42 0.67
CA ASP A 159 -16.07 3.53 0.53
C ASP A 159 -16.19 2.69 -0.74
N PHE A 160 -15.06 2.54 -1.43
CA PHE A 160 -14.89 1.67 -2.59
C PHE A 160 -14.08 0.46 -2.19
N PHE A 161 -14.43 -0.72 -2.69
CA PHE A 161 -13.62 -1.91 -2.50
C PHE A 161 -12.70 -2.08 -3.71
N SER A 162 -11.40 -2.06 -3.48
CA SER A 162 -10.40 -2.32 -4.51
C SER A 162 -9.56 -3.52 -4.12
N ASP A 163 -9.28 -4.37 -5.10
CA ASP A 163 -8.16 -5.29 -4.98
C ASP A 163 -6.87 -4.48 -5.17
N ILE A 164 -5.85 -4.73 -4.33
CA ILE A 164 -4.53 -4.11 -4.43
C ILE A 164 -3.52 -5.23 -4.67
N ASP A 165 -3.04 -5.35 -5.90
CA ASP A 165 -1.90 -6.19 -6.25
C ASP A 165 -0.60 -5.39 -6.33
N GLY A 166 0.51 -6.09 -6.16
CA GLY A 166 1.83 -5.48 -6.20
C GLY A 166 2.94 -6.47 -5.94
N SER A 167 4.14 -5.93 -5.76
CA SER A 167 5.34 -6.69 -5.45
C SER A 167 6.06 -6.11 -4.24
N VAL A 168 6.63 -6.98 -3.41
CA VAL A 168 7.60 -6.67 -2.37
C VAL A 168 8.98 -7.10 -2.84
N ALA A 169 9.95 -6.19 -2.74
CA ALA A 169 11.35 -6.44 -3.04
C ALA A 169 12.24 -6.04 -1.86
N VAL A 170 13.21 -6.89 -1.52
CA VAL A 170 14.18 -6.63 -0.45
C VAL A 170 15.56 -6.46 -1.08
N MET A 171 16.22 -5.34 -0.79
CA MET A 171 17.58 -5.04 -1.23
C MET A 171 18.43 -4.55 -0.05
N GLY A 172 19.17 -5.48 0.56
CA GLY A 172 19.83 -5.21 1.85
C GLY A 172 18.79 -4.90 2.92
N GLU A 173 18.95 -3.79 3.63
CA GLU A 173 18.01 -3.35 4.67
C GLU A 173 16.80 -2.58 4.11
N THR A 174 16.73 -2.33 2.79
CA THR A 174 15.61 -1.58 2.21
C THR A 174 14.56 -2.52 1.65
N VAL A 175 13.33 -2.40 2.15
CA VAL A 175 12.15 -3.10 1.63
C VAL A 175 11.37 -2.10 0.78
N THR A 176 11.00 -2.51 -0.43
CA THR A 176 10.24 -1.70 -1.38
C THR A 176 8.95 -2.42 -1.74
N ILE A 177 7.84 -1.71 -1.64
CA ILE A 177 6.52 -2.15 -2.12
C ILE A 177 6.22 -1.36 -3.38
N SER A 178 5.80 -2.05 -4.43
CA SER A 178 5.36 -1.44 -5.68
C SER A 178 3.98 -1.95 -6.05
N SER A 179 3.08 -1.06 -6.46
CA SER A 179 1.73 -1.41 -6.90
C SER A 179 1.34 -0.54 -8.10
N THR A 180 0.56 -1.10 -9.02
CA THR A 180 -0.03 -0.36 -10.13
C THR A 180 -1.53 -0.62 -10.15
N LEU A 181 -2.31 0.40 -9.81
CA LEU A 181 -3.76 0.32 -9.80
C LEU A 181 -4.31 0.87 -11.12
N PRO A 182 -4.97 0.03 -11.95
CA PRO A 182 -5.72 0.53 -13.09
C PRO A 182 -6.95 1.31 -12.60
N LEU A 183 -7.18 2.46 -13.21
CA LEU A 183 -8.36 3.27 -13.00
C LEU A 183 -9.21 3.16 -14.27
N ASP A 184 -10.39 2.55 -14.15
CA ASP A 184 -11.35 2.42 -15.24
C ASP A 184 -12.76 2.55 -14.67
N ALA A 185 -13.43 3.63 -15.03
CA ALA A 185 -14.80 3.88 -14.63
C ALA A 185 -15.58 4.51 -15.79
N THR A 186 -16.80 4.04 -15.99
CA THR A 186 -17.74 4.62 -16.96
C THR A 186 -19.03 4.98 -16.23
N THR A 187 -19.38 6.26 -16.20
CA THR A 187 -20.57 6.75 -15.51
C THR A 187 -21.47 7.53 -16.48
N PRO A 188 -22.79 7.28 -16.50
CA PRO A 188 -23.70 8.08 -17.31
C PRO A 188 -23.82 9.48 -16.71
N LEU A 189 -23.81 10.50 -17.56
CA LEU A 189 -24.20 11.85 -17.17
C LEU A 189 -25.71 11.96 -17.30
N THR A 190 -26.42 12.27 -16.21
CA THR A 190 -27.88 12.36 -16.18
C THR A 190 -28.36 13.71 -15.67
N ASP A 191 -29.46 14.22 -16.21
CA ASP A 191 -30.14 15.40 -15.66
C ASP A 191 -30.96 15.08 -14.39
N ASP A 192 -31.53 16.12 -13.77
CA ASP A 192 -32.41 16.02 -12.60
C ASP A 192 -33.70 15.21 -12.85
N GLN A 193 -34.05 14.95 -14.11
CA GLN A 193 -35.17 14.12 -14.51
C GLN A 193 -34.74 12.67 -14.82
N GLY A 194 -33.45 12.35 -14.70
CA GLY A 194 -32.87 11.04 -14.96
C GLY A 194 -32.62 10.74 -16.44
N ASN A 195 -32.71 11.73 -17.33
CA ASN A 195 -32.38 11.54 -18.75
C ASN A 195 -30.87 11.52 -18.92
N GLN A 196 -30.37 10.57 -19.70
CA GLN A 196 -28.94 10.51 -20.03
C GLN A 196 -28.57 11.60 -21.04
N LEU A 197 -27.65 12.47 -20.63
CA LEU A 197 -27.08 13.56 -21.43
C LEU A 197 -25.78 13.15 -22.11
N GLY A 198 -25.10 12.14 -21.57
CA GLY A 198 -23.78 11.73 -22.03
C GLY A 198 -23.20 10.60 -21.20
N THR A 199 -21.90 10.41 -21.32
CA THR A 199 -21.10 9.45 -20.57
C THR A 199 -19.75 10.08 -20.21
N LEU A 200 -19.35 9.90 -18.97
CA LEU A 200 -18.03 10.20 -18.47
C LEU A 200 -17.24 8.89 -18.43
N ILE A 201 -16.05 8.88 -19.03
CA ILE A 201 -15.16 7.73 -19.03
C ILE A 201 -13.85 8.18 -18.39
N VAL A 202 -13.52 7.60 -17.24
CA VAL A 202 -12.25 7.79 -16.55
C VAL A 202 -11.39 6.58 -16.85
N SER A 203 -10.18 6.84 -17.35
CA SER A 203 -9.17 5.82 -17.58
C SER A 203 -7.83 6.31 -17.07
N GLY A 204 -6.98 5.43 -16.58
CA GLY A 204 -5.69 5.84 -16.06
C GLY A 204 -4.99 4.76 -15.27
N THR A 205 -3.88 5.16 -14.65
CA THR A 205 -3.09 4.30 -13.79
C THR A 205 -2.55 5.11 -12.62
N ALA A 206 -2.61 4.55 -11.42
CA ALA A 206 -1.82 5.01 -10.30
C ALA A 206 -0.67 4.02 -10.07
N THR A 207 0.56 4.53 -10.08
CA THR A 207 1.76 3.77 -9.73
C THR A 207 2.25 4.25 -8.38
N ILE A 208 2.42 3.33 -7.44
CA ILE A 208 2.87 3.60 -6.09
C ILE A 208 4.15 2.81 -5.85
N VAL A 209 5.21 3.50 -5.45
CA VAL A 209 6.46 2.91 -4.98
C VAL A 209 6.73 3.47 -3.59
N ALA A 210 6.71 2.60 -2.59
CA ALA A 210 6.94 2.97 -1.20
C ALA A 210 8.08 2.14 -0.62
N SER A 211 8.87 2.75 0.26
CA SER A 211 10.01 2.07 0.87
C SER A 211 10.09 2.30 2.37
N ALA A 212 10.63 1.31 3.07
CA ALA A 212 10.97 1.37 4.47
C ALA A 212 12.34 0.73 4.70
N GLN A 213 12.97 1.08 5.82
CA GLN A 213 14.09 0.29 6.33
C GLN A 213 13.53 -0.87 7.13
N ALA A 214 13.96 -2.08 6.80
CA ALA A 214 13.71 -3.26 7.60
C ALA A 214 14.17 -2.97 9.04
N PRO A 215 13.37 -3.32 10.06
CA PRO A 215 13.82 -3.24 11.43
C PRO A 215 15.10 -4.06 11.62
N ALA A 216 15.97 -3.60 12.53
CA ALA A 216 17.23 -4.28 12.78
C ALA A 216 16.94 -5.74 13.17
N CYS A 217 17.64 -6.68 12.51
CA CYS A 217 17.59 -8.10 12.81
C CYS A 217 18.91 -8.51 13.49
N PRO A 218 19.01 -8.47 14.84
CA PRO A 218 20.28 -8.72 15.52
C PRO A 218 20.84 -10.11 15.21
N ALA A 219 19.96 -11.08 14.95
CA ALA A 219 20.33 -12.46 14.65
C ALA A 219 20.91 -12.66 13.24
N ASP A 220 20.71 -11.73 12.31
CA ASP A 220 21.33 -11.76 10.98
C ASP A 220 22.74 -11.18 11.09
N LEU A 221 23.71 -12.06 11.34
CA LEU A 221 25.11 -11.67 11.50
C LEU A 221 25.86 -11.65 10.18
N THR A 222 25.25 -12.15 9.11
CA THR A 222 25.82 -12.09 7.77
C THR A 222 25.38 -10.83 7.02
N GLY A 223 24.28 -10.21 7.43
CA GLY A 223 23.68 -9.04 6.80
C GLY A 223 23.04 -9.37 5.46
N ASP A 224 22.68 -10.63 5.24
CA ASP A 224 22.09 -11.10 3.98
C ASP A 224 20.55 -11.13 4.00
N GLY A 225 19.94 -10.77 5.14
CA GLY A 225 18.51 -10.74 5.37
C GLY A 225 17.87 -12.11 5.58
N VAL A 226 18.65 -13.20 5.65
CA VAL A 226 18.11 -14.56 5.71
C VAL A 226 18.69 -15.32 6.89
N LEU A 227 17.89 -15.49 7.94
CA LEU A 227 18.28 -16.30 9.09
C LEU A 227 18.48 -17.77 8.73
N ASN A 228 19.74 -18.18 8.70
CA ASN A 228 20.12 -19.54 8.34
C ASN A 228 21.36 -20.02 9.12
N PHE A 229 21.89 -21.19 8.73
CA PHE A 229 23.06 -21.76 9.39
C PHE A 229 24.30 -20.85 9.35
N PHE A 230 24.43 -19.99 8.35
CA PHE A 230 25.56 -19.06 8.22
C PHE A 230 25.57 -18.01 9.32
N ASP A 231 24.42 -17.54 9.81
CA ASP A 231 24.33 -16.64 10.98
C ASP A 231 24.75 -17.34 12.26
N VAL A 232 24.29 -18.57 12.46
CA VAL A 232 24.71 -19.39 13.60
C VAL A 232 26.22 -19.63 13.55
N SER A 233 26.77 -19.91 12.37
CA SER A 233 28.21 -20.07 12.18
C SER A 233 28.98 -18.77 12.43
N ALA A 234 28.44 -17.62 12.02
CA ALA A 234 29.02 -16.31 12.28
C ALA A 234 29.01 -16.00 13.78
N PHE A 235 27.91 -16.27 14.48
CA PHE A 235 27.77 -16.13 15.93
C PHE A 235 28.80 -16.99 16.65
N LEU A 236 28.92 -18.28 16.31
CA LEU A 236 29.87 -19.19 16.94
C LEU A 236 31.33 -18.75 16.74
N ASN A 237 31.67 -18.22 15.56
CA ASN A 237 33.01 -17.66 15.31
C ASN A 237 33.27 -16.39 16.13
N ALA A 238 32.29 -15.48 16.21
CA ALA A 238 32.36 -14.28 17.03
C ALA A 238 32.50 -14.61 18.52
N TYR A 239 31.70 -15.56 19.02
CA TYR A 239 31.73 -16.02 20.40
C TYR A 239 33.08 -16.65 20.77
N ASN A 240 33.65 -17.51 19.90
CA ASN A 240 34.96 -18.12 20.10
C ASN A 240 36.12 -17.12 20.10
N THR A 241 35.95 -15.98 19.43
CA THR A 241 36.96 -14.92 19.35
C THR A 241 36.72 -13.79 20.35
N MET A 242 35.70 -13.91 21.22
CA MET A 242 35.25 -12.85 22.13
C MET A 242 35.00 -11.52 21.42
N ASN A 243 34.48 -11.58 20.20
CA ASN A 243 34.12 -10.41 19.43
C ASN A 243 32.86 -9.76 20.05
N PRO A 244 32.84 -8.43 20.28
CA PRO A 244 31.68 -7.73 20.85
C PRO A 244 30.33 -8.01 20.18
N ILE A 245 30.28 -8.40 18.91
CA ILE A 245 29.03 -8.77 18.23
C ILE A 245 28.36 -10.04 18.82
N ALA A 246 29.11 -10.86 19.56
CA ALA A 246 28.58 -12.02 20.27
C ALA A 246 28.11 -11.72 21.71
N ASP A 247 28.25 -10.48 22.20
CA ASP A 247 27.72 -10.00 23.49
C ASP A 247 26.26 -9.57 23.30
N PHE A 248 25.37 -10.57 23.18
CA PHE A 248 24.01 -10.38 22.69
C PHE A 248 23.07 -9.81 23.77
N ASP A 249 23.42 -9.97 25.05
CA ASP A 249 22.73 -9.31 26.15
C ASP A 249 23.40 -7.99 26.58
N ASN A 250 24.49 -7.59 25.90
CA ASN A 250 25.26 -6.35 26.08
C ASN A 250 25.78 -6.15 27.52
N ASN A 251 26.12 -7.23 28.21
CA ASN A 251 26.61 -7.17 29.59
C ASN A 251 28.15 -7.17 29.70
N GLY A 252 28.86 -7.35 28.58
CA GLY A 252 30.33 -7.41 28.50
C GLY A 252 30.94 -8.76 28.90
N VAL A 253 30.13 -9.80 29.11
CA VAL A 253 30.53 -11.12 29.62
C VAL A 253 29.98 -12.24 28.73
N PHE A 254 30.83 -12.73 27.84
CA PHE A 254 30.52 -13.86 26.94
C PHE A 254 30.25 -15.16 27.70
N ASN A 255 28.98 -15.53 27.80
CA ASN A 255 28.53 -16.74 28.50
C ASN A 255 27.26 -17.34 27.85
N PHE A 256 26.64 -18.31 28.53
CA PHE A 256 25.43 -18.98 28.04
C PHE A 256 24.25 -18.02 27.78
N PHE A 257 24.16 -16.90 28.50
CA PHE A 257 23.09 -15.91 28.33
C PHE A 257 23.13 -15.25 26.95
N ASP A 258 24.31 -15.01 26.37
CA ASP A 258 24.45 -14.52 24.99
C ASP A 258 23.91 -15.52 23.98
N VAL A 259 24.24 -16.81 24.16
CA VAL A 259 23.75 -17.88 23.30
C VAL A 259 22.23 -17.98 23.39
N SER A 260 21.68 -17.89 24.60
CA SER A 260 20.23 -17.89 24.79
C SER A 260 19.56 -16.67 24.16
N ALA A 261 20.17 -15.49 24.25
CA ALA A 261 19.67 -14.26 23.65
C ALA A 261 19.72 -14.31 22.12
N PHE A 262 20.82 -14.80 21.53
CA PHE A 262 20.93 -15.05 20.09
C PHE A 262 19.88 -16.04 19.61
N LEU A 263 19.70 -17.18 20.30
CA LEU A 263 18.69 -18.16 19.91
C LEU A 263 17.26 -17.63 20.05
N ASN A 264 16.99 -16.79 21.05
CA ASN A 264 15.69 -16.13 21.18
C ASN A 264 15.43 -15.18 20.00
N ALA A 265 16.43 -14.37 19.61
CA ALA A 265 16.33 -13.50 18.44
C ALA A 265 16.20 -14.31 17.13
N TYR A 266 17.01 -15.36 16.95
CA TYR A 266 16.98 -16.23 15.79
C TYR A 266 15.62 -16.93 15.61
N ASN A 267 15.04 -17.43 16.72
CA ASN A 267 13.72 -18.09 16.68
C ASN A 267 12.55 -17.09 16.54
N ALA A 268 12.76 -15.83 16.88
CA ALA A 268 11.76 -14.78 16.72
C ALA A 268 11.63 -14.31 15.26
N GLY A 269 12.62 -14.62 14.40
CA GLY A 269 12.68 -14.09 13.04
C GLY A 269 13.28 -12.68 12.98
N CYS A 270 13.36 -12.11 11.79
CA CYS A 270 13.68 -10.70 11.62
C CYS A 270 12.41 -9.85 11.82
N PRO A 271 12.40 -8.95 12.83
CA PRO A 271 11.24 -8.12 13.14
C PRO A 271 11.01 -7.02 12.12
#